data_AF-A0AAC9SZV5-F1
#
_entry.id   AF-A0AAC9SZV5-F1
#
_cell.length_a   1.000
_cell.length_b   1.000
_cell.length_c   1.000
_cell.angle_alpha   90.00
_cell.angle_beta   90.00
_cell.angle_gamma   90.00
#
_symmetry.space_group_name_H-M   'P 1'
#
loop_
_entity.id
_entity.type
_entity.pdbx_description
1 polymer ?
#
loop_
_entity_poly.entity_id
_entity_poly.type
_entity_poly.pdbx_seq_one_letter_code
_entity_poly.pdbx_strand_id
1 'polypeptide(L)'
;MLSLICGYAVRDHAMGANPVRDVQRLPTTLKKESTLTTVQIASIRKLMQQWRITREDGPRPNYRILIDGMEIMLGTSIRIGECLGLRRCDVYMTTLPPTLIVNGTIVSTKAEGIHRKDSPKRSRQRRSIALPSMAAAAVRRRLALAEPDPEASLFAT
;
A
#
# COMPACT_ATOMS: atom_id res chain seq x y z
N MET A 1 16.12 -10.89 13.26
CA MET A 1 17.55 -11.23 13.16
C MET A 1 18.13 -11.62 14.52
N LEU A 2 17.98 -10.82 15.57
CA LEU A 2 18.57 -11.13 16.89
C LEU A 2 18.18 -12.52 17.45
N SER A 3 16.89 -12.90 17.43
CA SER A 3 16.46 -14.23 17.89
C SER A 3 17.10 -15.39 17.11
N LEU A 4 17.41 -15.20 15.82
CA LEU A 4 18.08 -16.22 15.01
C LEU A 4 19.56 -16.36 15.40
N ILE A 5 20.23 -15.24 15.64
CA ILE A 5 21.63 -15.22 16.12
C ILE A 5 21.73 -15.87 17.50
N CYS A 6 20.84 -15.50 18.43
CA CYS A 6 20.80 -16.12 19.75
C CYS A 6 20.45 -17.61 19.67
N GLY A 7 19.54 -18.01 18.77
CA GLY A 7 19.20 -19.41 18.55
C GLY A 7 20.38 -20.22 18.00
N TYR A 8 21.17 -19.63 17.10
CA TYR A 8 22.41 -20.23 16.61
C TYR A 8 23.44 -20.40 17.74
N ALA A 9 23.66 -19.37 18.55
CA ALA A 9 24.58 -19.43 19.69
C ALA A 9 24.15 -20.43 20.77
N VAL A 10 22.84 -20.63 20.98
CA VAL A 10 22.35 -21.70 21.87
C VAL A 10 22.62 -23.08 21.28
N ARG A 11 22.48 -23.24 19.97
CA ARG A 11 22.78 -24.51 19.27
C ARG A 11 24.26 -24.86 19.35
N ASP A 12 25.14 -23.87 19.26
CA ASP A 12 26.60 -24.03 19.42
C ASP A 12 27.05 -24.00 20.89
N HIS A 13 26.12 -24.06 21.84
CA HIS A 13 26.40 -24.02 23.30
C HIS A 13 27.16 -22.78 23.79
N ALA A 14 27.25 -21.73 22.97
CA ALA A 14 27.82 -20.43 23.35
C ALA A 14 26.88 -19.63 24.27
N MET A 15 25.60 -19.97 24.32
CA MET A 15 24.63 -19.46 25.29
C MET A 15 23.74 -20.59 25.82
N GLY A 16 23.32 -20.49 27.09
CA GLY A 16 22.43 -21.48 27.71
C GLY A 16 20.96 -21.38 27.30
N ALA A 17 20.51 -20.20 26.84
CA ALA A 17 19.13 -19.96 26.43
C ALA A 17 19.04 -18.76 25.45
N ASN A 18 17.91 -18.64 24.75
CA ASN A 18 17.67 -17.56 23.79
C ASN A 18 16.83 -16.47 24.46
N PRO A 19 17.43 -15.38 24.97
CA PRO A 19 16.70 -14.38 25.75
C PRO A 19 15.61 -13.65 24.96
N VAL A 20 15.67 -13.66 23.63
CA VAL A 20 14.63 -13.03 22.79
C VAL A 20 13.37 -13.89 22.71
N ARG A 21 13.51 -15.21 22.85
CA ARG A 21 12.41 -16.18 22.81
C ARG A 21 11.93 -16.57 24.21
N ASP A 22 12.87 -16.72 25.13
CA ASP A 22 12.67 -17.40 26.41
C ASP A 22 12.33 -16.44 27.57
N VAL A 23 12.30 -15.13 27.31
CA VAL A 23 11.90 -14.11 28.29
C VAL A 23 10.46 -13.65 28.01
N GLN A 24 9.71 -13.38 29.07
CA GLN A 24 8.34 -12.87 28.96
C GLN A 24 8.32 -11.56 28.16
N ARG A 25 7.40 -11.46 27.20
CA ARG A 25 7.17 -10.20 26.48
C ARG A 25 6.71 -9.14 27.46
N LEU A 26 7.36 -7.98 27.42
CA LEU A 26 6.85 -6.81 28.10
C LEU A 26 5.43 -6.51 27.59
N PRO A 27 4.47 -6.23 28.49
CA PRO A 27 3.13 -5.87 28.08
C PRO A 27 3.22 -4.64 27.18
N THR A 28 2.80 -4.81 25.93
CA THR A 28 2.71 -3.71 24.98
C THR A 28 1.35 -3.05 25.19
N THR A 29 1.29 -1.72 25.18
CA THR A 29 0.01 -1.00 25.17
C THR A 29 -0.85 -1.52 24.01
N LEU A 30 -2.10 -1.84 24.32
CA LEU A 30 -3.06 -2.28 23.30
C LEU A 30 -3.12 -1.22 22.21
N LYS A 31 -2.90 -1.63 20.96
CA LYS A 31 -3.09 -0.73 19.82
C LYS A 31 -4.55 -0.31 19.81
N LYS A 32 -4.78 0.99 19.84
CA LYS A 32 -6.12 1.55 19.62
C LYS A 32 -6.55 1.18 18.21
N GLU A 33 -7.50 0.26 18.09
CA GLU A 33 -8.12 -0.06 16.81
C GLU A 33 -8.97 1.15 16.39
N SER A 34 -8.44 1.95 15.46
CA SER A 34 -9.16 3.08 14.90
C SER A 34 -9.77 2.64 13.58
N THR A 35 -11.06 2.34 13.61
CA THR A 35 -11.87 2.16 12.40
C THR A 35 -12.36 3.51 11.92
N LEU A 36 -12.17 3.82 10.64
CA LEU A 36 -12.72 5.03 10.04
C LEU A 36 -14.22 4.85 9.78
N THR A 37 -15.03 5.79 10.25
CA THR A 37 -16.45 5.86 9.88
C THR A 37 -16.62 6.48 8.50
N THR A 38 -17.74 6.21 7.83
CA THR A 38 -18.06 6.82 6.53
C THR A 38 -18.06 8.35 6.59
N VAL A 39 -18.52 8.93 7.70
CA VAL A 39 -18.50 10.38 7.95
C VAL A 39 -17.07 10.89 8.03
N GLN A 40 -16.17 10.18 8.72
CA GLN A 40 -14.76 10.54 8.78
C GLN A 40 -14.09 10.46 7.41
N ILE A 41 -14.39 9.44 6.60
CA ILE A 41 -13.86 9.32 5.23
C ILE A 41 -14.29 10.52 4.37
N ALA A 42 -15.56 10.93 4.46
CA ALA A 42 -16.06 12.10 3.76
C ALA A 42 -15.37 13.39 4.24
N SER A 43 -15.16 13.55 5.54
CA SER A 43 -14.42 14.67 6.13
C SER A 43 -12.96 14.71 5.66
N ILE A 44 -12.28 13.56 5.66
CA ILE A 44 -10.90 13.44 5.15
C ILE A 44 -10.85 13.84 3.67
N ARG A 45 -11.79 13.37 2.84
CA ARG A 45 -11.88 13.77 1.43
C ARG A 45 -11.99 15.29 1.28
N LYS A 46 -12.85 15.93 2.07
CA LYS A 46 -13.03 17.40 2.05
C LYS A 46 -11.74 18.13 2.49
N LEU A 47 -11.08 17.66 3.54
CA LEU A 47 -9.83 18.24 4.03
C LEU A 47 -8.71 18.12 2.98
N MET A 48 -8.60 16.98 2.30
CA MET A 48 -7.62 16.79 1.22
C MET A 48 -7.86 17.73 0.04
N GLN A 49 -9.12 18.02 -0.29
CA GLN A 49 -9.48 19.01 -1.33
C GLN A 49 -9.13 20.43 -0.90
N GLN A 50 -9.45 20.81 0.33
CA GLN A 50 -9.17 22.14 0.89
C GLN A 50 -7.68 22.40 1.05
N TRP A 51 -6.89 21.36 1.33
CA TRP A 51 -5.44 21.44 1.45
C TRP A 51 -4.74 21.98 0.19
N ARG A 52 -5.36 21.83 -0.99
CA ARG A 52 -4.88 22.47 -2.24
C ARG A 52 -4.90 23.99 -2.16
N ILE A 53 -5.86 24.57 -1.44
CA ILE A 53 -6.17 26.01 -1.45
C ILE A 53 -5.40 26.71 -0.34
N THR A 54 -5.23 26.06 0.81
CA THR A 54 -4.69 26.69 2.03
C THR A 54 -3.17 26.63 2.19
N ARG A 55 -2.45 25.97 1.27
CA ARG A 55 -1.00 25.77 1.39
C ARG A 55 -0.24 26.73 0.48
N GLU A 56 0.60 27.57 1.08
CA GLU A 56 1.43 28.54 0.36
C GLU A 56 2.80 27.97 -0.04
N ASP A 57 3.26 26.88 0.63
CA ASP A 57 4.63 26.39 0.51
C ASP A 57 4.76 25.04 -0.22
N GLY A 58 5.68 24.99 -1.19
CA GLY A 58 6.09 23.78 -1.91
C GLY A 58 5.29 23.48 -3.19
N PRO A 59 5.66 22.42 -3.94
CA PRO A 59 4.94 22.02 -5.15
C PRO A 59 3.48 21.73 -4.83
N ARG A 60 2.56 22.29 -5.65
CA ARG A 60 1.13 22.12 -5.45
C ARG A 60 0.78 20.63 -5.39
N PRO A 61 0.33 20.11 -4.24
CA PRO A 61 0.06 18.69 -4.13
C PRO A 61 -1.12 18.31 -5.00
N ASN A 62 -0.96 17.24 -5.78
CA ASN A 62 -2.05 16.69 -6.57
C ASN A 62 -3.01 15.92 -5.65
N TYR A 63 -3.87 16.66 -4.93
CA TYR A 63 -4.86 16.10 -4.00
C TYR A 63 -5.70 14.98 -4.64
N ARG A 64 -5.91 15.03 -5.96
CA ARG A 64 -6.68 14.02 -6.69
C ARG A 64 -5.97 12.67 -6.71
N ILE A 65 -4.64 12.64 -6.88
CA ILE A 65 -3.84 11.41 -6.73
C ILE A 65 -4.03 10.80 -5.35
N LEU A 66 -3.99 11.64 -4.30
CA LEU A 66 -4.10 11.16 -2.92
C LEU A 66 -5.50 10.61 -2.62
N ILE A 67 -6.55 11.29 -3.09
CA ILE A 67 -7.94 10.82 -2.94
C ILE A 67 -8.15 9.51 -3.71
N ASP A 68 -7.70 9.44 -4.96
CA ASP A 68 -7.85 8.24 -5.78
C ASP A 68 -7.10 7.04 -5.15
N GLY A 69 -5.87 7.27 -4.66
CA GLY A 69 -5.10 6.27 -3.94
C GLY A 69 -5.78 5.80 -2.65
N MET A 70 -6.32 6.73 -1.87
CA MET A 70 -7.08 6.40 -0.65
C MET A 70 -8.33 5.58 -0.97
N GLU A 71 -9.11 5.94 -1.98
CA GLU A 71 -10.33 5.23 -2.37
C GLU A 71 -10.03 3.80 -2.85
N ILE A 72 -8.94 3.62 -3.60
CA ILE A 72 -8.47 2.30 -4.02
C ILE A 72 -8.06 1.48 -2.79
N MET A 73 -7.26 2.05 -1.89
CA MET A 73 -6.80 1.35 -0.69
C MET A 73 -7.95 0.98 0.25
N LEU A 74 -8.93 1.86 0.45
CA LEU A 74 -10.11 1.58 1.28
C LEU A 74 -10.99 0.48 0.65
N GLY A 75 -11.13 0.46 -0.68
CA GLY A 75 -11.96 -0.52 -1.37
C GLY A 75 -11.31 -1.89 -1.59
N THR A 76 -9.98 -1.99 -1.49
CA THR A 76 -9.24 -3.21 -1.87
C THR A 76 -8.29 -3.73 -0.79
N SER A 77 -8.06 -2.93 0.25
CA SER A 77 -7.16 -3.25 1.37
C SER A 77 -5.73 -3.61 0.92
N ILE A 78 -5.31 -3.11 -0.24
CA ILE A 78 -3.94 -3.28 -0.73
C ILE A 78 -2.99 -2.32 -0.02
N ARG A 79 -1.71 -2.71 0.08
CA ARG A 79 -0.68 -1.87 0.69
C ARG A 79 -0.38 -0.68 -0.21
N ILE A 80 0.12 0.42 0.36
CA ILE A 80 0.48 1.62 -0.42
C ILE A 80 1.46 1.31 -1.56
N GLY A 81 2.48 0.47 -1.31
CA GLY A 81 3.42 0.05 -2.35
C GLY A 81 2.76 -0.78 -3.46
N GLU A 82 1.78 -1.61 -3.12
CA GLU A 82 0.98 -2.37 -4.09
C GLU A 82 0.08 -1.43 -4.92
N CYS A 83 -0.55 -0.44 -4.27
CA CYS A 83 -1.39 0.57 -4.92
C CYS A 83 -0.60 1.42 -5.93
N LEU A 84 0.56 1.93 -5.52
CA LEU A 84 1.45 2.72 -6.39
C LEU A 84 2.09 1.88 -7.50
N GLY A 85 2.13 0.56 -7.34
CA GLY A 85 2.69 -0.38 -8.31
C GLY A 85 1.70 -0.86 -9.36
N LEU A 86 0.44 -0.42 -9.31
CA LEU A 86 -0.57 -0.80 -10.28
C LEU A 86 -0.25 -0.16 -11.65
N ARG A 87 -0.30 -0.98 -12.70
CA ARG A 87 -0.20 -0.55 -14.10
C ARG A 87 -1.54 -0.67 -14.81
N ARG A 88 -1.61 -0.13 -16.03
CA ARG A 88 -2.78 -0.22 -16.89
C ARG A 88 -3.21 -1.69 -17.16
N CYS A 89 -2.23 -2.56 -17.40
CA CYS A 89 -2.44 -4.00 -17.63
C CYS A 89 -2.90 -4.79 -16.38
N ASP A 90 -2.77 -4.20 -15.20
CA ASP A 90 -3.14 -4.86 -13.94
C ASP A 90 -4.62 -4.66 -13.59
N VAL A 91 -5.40 -3.92 -14.39
CA VAL A 91 -6.79 -3.55 -14.12
C VAL A 91 -7.73 -3.96 -15.25
N TYR A 92 -8.80 -4.66 -14.90
CA TYR A 92 -9.83 -5.15 -15.82
C TYR A 92 -11.16 -4.44 -15.52
N MET A 93 -11.41 -3.35 -16.25
CA MET A 93 -12.61 -2.51 -16.06
C MET A 93 -13.84 -2.96 -16.85
N THR A 94 -13.65 -3.90 -17.78
CA THR A 94 -14.70 -4.44 -18.66
C THR A 94 -15.36 -5.68 -18.08
N THR A 95 -14.80 -6.28 -17.02
CA THR A 95 -15.39 -7.44 -16.33
C THR A 95 -16.50 -7.03 -15.38
N LEU A 96 -17.40 -7.96 -15.05
CA LEU A 96 -18.47 -7.75 -14.08
C LEU A 96 -18.34 -8.77 -12.91
N PRO A 97 -17.92 -8.35 -11.71
CA PRO A 97 -17.49 -7.01 -11.33
C PRO A 97 -16.12 -6.62 -11.93
N PRO A 98 -15.78 -5.31 -12.01
CA PRO A 98 -14.44 -4.88 -12.37
C PRO A 98 -13.41 -5.46 -11.39
N THR A 99 -12.23 -5.82 -11.87
CA THR A 99 -11.19 -6.44 -11.02
C THR A 99 -9.84 -5.76 -11.18
N LEU A 100 -8.99 -5.87 -10.16
CA LEU A 100 -7.56 -5.55 -10.24
C LEU A 100 -6.73 -6.75 -9.81
N ILE A 101 -5.52 -6.86 -10.36
CA ILE A 101 -4.55 -7.89 -10.01
C ILE A 101 -3.39 -7.25 -9.25
N VAL A 102 -3.14 -7.72 -8.04
CA VAL A 102 -1.97 -7.31 -7.26
C VAL A 102 -0.79 -8.20 -7.64
N ASN A 103 0.10 -7.72 -8.51
CA ASN A 103 1.27 -8.49 -8.95
C ASN A 103 2.62 -7.79 -8.74
N GLY A 104 2.62 -6.52 -8.32
CA GLY A 104 3.84 -5.76 -8.07
C GLY A 104 3.74 -4.85 -6.85
N THR A 105 4.88 -4.32 -6.44
CA THR A 105 4.97 -3.31 -5.38
C THR A 105 6.05 -2.31 -5.72
N ILE A 106 5.77 -1.02 -5.50
CA ILE A 106 6.81 0.01 -5.45
C ILE A 106 7.58 -0.14 -4.16
N VAL A 107 8.90 -0.11 -4.25
CA VAL A 107 9.83 -0.12 -3.13
C VAL A 107 10.79 1.05 -3.29
N SER A 108 11.14 1.67 -2.18
CA SER A 108 12.21 2.67 -2.13
C SER A 108 13.32 2.12 -1.26
N THR A 109 14.51 1.96 -1.83
CA THR A 109 15.72 1.57 -1.08
C THR A 109 16.78 2.66 -1.25
N LYS A 110 17.64 2.82 -0.24
CA LYS A 110 18.75 3.79 -0.34
C LYS A 110 19.72 3.47 -1.48
N ALA A 111 19.86 2.20 -1.85
CA ALA A 111 20.80 1.74 -2.86
C ALA A 111 20.26 1.86 -4.29
N GLU A 112 18.98 1.53 -4.50
CA GLU A 112 18.39 1.40 -5.84
C GLU A 112 17.33 2.47 -6.13
N GLY A 113 17.10 3.40 -5.19
CA GLY A 113 16.07 4.41 -5.31
C GLY A 113 14.66 3.83 -5.34
N ILE A 114 13.74 4.55 -5.99
CA ILE A 114 12.35 4.12 -6.16
C ILE A 114 12.26 3.24 -7.41
N HIS A 115 11.83 2.00 -7.23
CA HIS A 115 11.61 1.09 -8.35
C HIS A 115 10.41 0.16 -8.10
N ARG A 116 9.87 -0.39 -9.18
CA ARG A 116 8.82 -1.42 -9.12
C ARG A 116 9.47 -2.79 -9.03
N LYS A 117 8.96 -3.62 -8.12
CA LYS A 117 9.29 -5.04 -8.05
C LYS A 117 8.11 -5.87 -8.54
N ASP A 118 8.34 -6.70 -9.56
CA ASP A 118 7.32 -7.55 -10.22
C ASP A 118 6.86 -8.76 -9.39
N SER A 119 7.21 -8.78 -8.11
CA SER A 119 6.73 -9.77 -7.17
C SER A 119 6.31 -9.06 -5.88
N PRO A 120 5.10 -9.34 -5.35
CA PRO A 120 4.79 -8.98 -3.98
C PRO A 120 5.77 -9.69 -3.02
N LYS A 121 5.85 -9.21 -1.78
CA LYS A 121 6.84 -9.68 -0.77
C LYS A 121 6.88 -11.21 -0.59
N ARG A 122 5.81 -11.92 -0.95
CA ARG A 122 5.78 -13.39 -1.14
C ARG A 122 5.01 -13.71 -2.42
N SER A 123 5.48 -14.67 -3.23
CA SER A 123 4.82 -15.09 -4.49
C SER A 123 3.32 -15.42 -4.31
N ARG A 124 2.97 -16.05 -3.19
CA ARG A 124 1.60 -16.42 -2.80
C ARG A 124 0.67 -15.22 -2.49
N GLN A 125 1.18 -13.98 -2.51
CA GLN A 125 0.38 -12.77 -2.29
C GLN A 125 -0.21 -12.18 -3.57
N ARG A 126 0.12 -12.76 -4.74
CA ARG A 126 -0.56 -12.45 -5.99
C ARG A 126 -2.03 -12.84 -5.87
N ARG A 127 -2.93 -11.87 -6.07
CA ARG A 127 -4.38 -12.06 -5.93
C ARG A 127 -5.15 -11.12 -6.85
N SER A 128 -6.30 -11.59 -7.30
CA SER A 128 -7.31 -10.75 -7.97
C SER A 128 -8.30 -10.23 -6.91
N ILE A 129 -8.68 -8.96 -7.02
CA ILE A 129 -9.60 -8.29 -6.10
C ILE A 129 -10.71 -7.66 -6.93
N ALA A 130 -11.95 -8.00 -6.61
CA ALA A 130 -13.12 -7.32 -7.17
C ALA A 130 -13.19 -5.89 -6.61
N LEU A 131 -13.41 -4.92 -7.51
CA LEU A 131 -13.44 -3.51 -7.16
C LEU A 131 -14.85 -3.08 -6.74
N PRO A 132 -15.03 -2.59 -5.50
CA PRO A 132 -16.25 -1.86 -5.14
C PRO A 132 -16.39 -0.60 -5.99
N SER A 133 -17.63 -0.07 -6.11
CA SER A 133 -17.96 1.08 -6.95
C SER A 133 -17.06 2.30 -6.72
N MET A 134 -16.74 2.61 -5.46
CA MET A 134 -15.83 3.71 -5.10
C MET A 134 -14.42 3.52 -5.65
N ALA A 135 -13.82 2.34 -5.45
CA ALA A 135 -12.49 2.03 -5.98
C ALA A 135 -12.50 1.97 -7.51
N ALA A 136 -13.54 1.40 -8.12
CA ALA A 136 -13.69 1.36 -9.57
C ALA A 136 -13.74 2.77 -10.18
N ALA A 137 -14.44 3.71 -9.55
CA ALA A 137 -14.48 5.11 -9.98
C ALA A 137 -13.10 5.77 -9.91
N ALA A 138 -12.35 5.57 -8.82
CA ALA A 138 -10.99 6.07 -8.65
C ALA A 138 -10.04 5.51 -9.73
N VAL A 139 -10.06 4.21 -9.96
CA VAL A 139 -9.20 3.60 -10.98
C VAL A 139 -9.58 4.07 -12.39
N ARG A 140 -10.87 4.24 -12.72
CA ARG A 140 -11.29 4.83 -14.01
C ARG A 140 -10.73 6.23 -14.22
N ARG A 141 -10.73 7.07 -13.18
CA ARG A 141 -10.10 8.41 -13.24
C ARG A 141 -8.60 8.32 -13.48
N ARG A 142 -7.91 7.39 -12.84
CA ARG A 142 -6.46 7.17 -13.06
C ARG A 142 -6.17 6.63 -14.45
N LEU A 143 -6.97 5.70 -14.98
CA LEU A 143 -6.84 5.17 -16.34
C LEU A 143 -7.03 6.25 -17.42
N ALA A 144 -7.89 7.24 -17.18
CA ALA A 144 -8.08 8.36 -18.10
C ALA A 144 -6.87 9.31 -18.15
N LEU A 145 -6.02 9.31 -17.12
CA LEU A 145 -4.83 10.15 -17.02
C LEU A 145 -3.54 9.39 -17.38
N ALA A 146 -3.53 8.07 -17.23
CA ALA A 146 -2.38 7.24 -17.56
C ALA A 146 -2.19 7.14 -19.08
N GLU A 147 -0.93 6.99 -19.49
CA GLU A 147 -0.56 6.71 -20.88
C GLU A 147 -1.29 5.46 -21.42
N PRO A 148 -1.47 5.35 -22.75
CA PRO A 148 -2.16 4.21 -23.36
C PRO A 148 -1.34 2.92 -23.32
N ASP A 149 -0.03 2.99 -23.01
CA ASP A 149 0.83 1.83 -22.88
C ASP A 149 0.33 0.87 -21.78
N PRO A 150 0.22 -0.45 -22.03
CA PRO A 150 -0.20 -1.43 -21.03
C PRO A 150 0.68 -1.42 -19.77
N GLU A 151 1.98 -1.14 -19.91
CA GLU A 151 2.93 -1.13 -18.79
C GLU A 151 2.97 0.21 -18.03
N ALA A 152 2.24 1.22 -18.52
CA ALA A 152 2.15 2.53 -17.88
C ALA A 152 1.61 2.44 -16.44
N SER A 153 2.28 3.14 -15.54
CA SER A 153 1.86 3.26 -14.15
C SER A 153 0.56 4.05 -14.02
N LEU A 154 -0.38 3.55 -13.21
CA LEU A 154 -1.58 4.30 -12.84
C LEU A 154 -1.26 5.53 -11.99
N PHE A 155 -0.10 5.56 -11.33
CA PHE A 155 0.37 6.64 -10.46
C PHE A 155 1.70 7.22 -10.96
N ALA A 156 1.76 7.58 -12.24
CA ALA A 156 2.90 8.31 -12.79
C ALA A 156 3.12 9.65 -12.05
N THR A 157 4.39 10.00 -11.84
CA THR A 157 4.86 11.27 -11.24
C THR A 157 5.13 12.28 -12.32
#